data_AF-A0A1I0PZZ1-F1
#
_entry.id   AF-A0A1I0PZZ1-F1
#
_cell.length_a   1.000
_cell.length_b   1.000
_cell.length_c   1.000
_cell.angle_alpha   90.00
_cell.angle_beta   90.00
_cell.angle_gamma   90.00
#
_symmetry.space_group_name_H-M   'P 1'
#
loop_
_entity.id
_entity.type
_entity.pdbx_description
1 polymer ?
#
loop_
_entity_poly.entity_id
_entity_poly.type
_entity_poly.pdbx_seq_one_letter_code
_entity_poly.pdbx_strand_id
1 'polypeptide(L)' 'MTEIIDYHIADTSDGWGIFREGMQIAVRKDPADAIAFANFFADRETLATRQPVMVSADSCLHRMLGLLRAA' A
#
# COMPACT_ATOMS: atom_id res chain seq x y z
N MET A 1 -1.58 -6.84 -23.18
CA MET A 1 -2.23 -6.60 -21.89
C MET A 1 -1.20 -5.87 -21.06
N THR A 2 -1.43 -4.61 -20.71
CA THR A 2 -0.52 -3.86 -19.83
C THR A 2 -0.76 -4.40 -18.43
N GLU A 3 0.17 -5.22 -17.92
CA GLU A 3 0.16 -5.65 -16.52
C GLU A 3 0.35 -4.39 -15.65
N ILE A 4 -0.59 -4.17 -14.74
CA ILE A 4 -0.52 -3.11 -13.73
C ILE A 4 0.22 -3.72 -12.55
N ILE A 5 1.23 -3.01 -12.05
CA ILE A 5 1.92 -3.40 -10.82
C ILE A 5 1.03 -3.00 -9.65
N ASP A 6 0.57 -3.96 -8.85
CA ASP A 6 -0.24 -3.72 -7.66
C ASP A 6 0.60 -3.74 -6.38
N TYR A 7 0.45 -2.65 -5.62
CA TYR A 7 0.90 -2.52 -4.25
C TYR A 7 -0.33 -2.57 -3.33
N HIS A 8 -0.50 -3.67 -2.60
CA HIS A 8 -1.62 -3.86 -1.69
C HIS A 8 -1.22 -3.65 -0.23
N ILE A 9 -2.02 -2.89 0.52
CA ILE A 9 -1.87 -2.71 1.96
C ILE A 9 -2.99 -3.44 2.68
N ALA A 10 -2.66 -4.36 3.58
CA ALA A 10 -3.63 -5.12 4.36
C ALA A 10 -3.27 -5.16 5.85
N ASP A 11 -4.29 -5.22 6.69
CA ASP A 11 -4.14 -5.51 8.11
C ASP A 11 -3.66 -6.95 8.31
N THR A 12 -2.66 -7.10 9.17
CA THR A 12 -2.05 -8.38 9.54
C THR A 12 -1.95 -8.46 11.07
N SER A 13 -1.69 -9.64 11.62
CA SER A 13 -1.56 -9.84 13.08
C SER A 13 -0.53 -8.91 13.74
N ASP A 14 0.47 -8.45 12.98
CA ASP A 14 1.63 -7.70 13.47
C ASP A 14 1.65 -6.23 13.01
N GLY A 15 0.61 -5.77 12.29
CA GLY A 15 0.47 -4.42 11.76
C GLY A 15 -0.02 -4.40 10.30
N TRP A 16 0.39 -3.40 9.55
CA TRP A 16 0.03 -3.20 8.14
C TRP A 16 1.05 -3.85 7.22
N GLY A 17 0.68 -4.99 6.64
CA GLY A 17 1.46 -5.67 5.62
C GLY A 17 1.36 -4.94 4.28
N ILE A 18 2.50 -4.79 3.61
CA ILE A 18 2.60 -4.20 2.27
C ILE A 18 3.06 -5.29 1.31
N PHE A 19 2.27 -5.52 0.27
CA PHE A 19 2.46 -6.57 -0.72
C PHE A 19 2.65 -5.96 -2.09
N ARG A 20 3.61 -6.49 -2.86
CA ARG A 20 3.81 -6.15 -4.28
C ARG A 20 3.55 -7.41 -5.09
N GLU A 21 2.59 -7.38 -6.02
CA GLU A 21 2.22 -8.56 -6.82
C GLU A 21 1.95 -9.81 -5.95
N GLY A 22 1.30 -9.62 -4.80
CA GLY A 22 1.02 -10.68 -3.83
C GLY A 22 2.21 -11.12 -2.95
N MET A 23 3.42 -10.61 -3.18
CA MET A 23 4.58 -10.87 -2.33
C MET A 23 4.70 -9.81 -1.24
N GLN A 24 4.73 -10.22 0.03
CA GLN A 24 4.95 -9.29 1.14
C GLN A 24 6.37 -8.73 1.11
N ILE A 25 6.49 -7.41 1.05
CA ILE A 25 7.78 -6.71 1.00
C ILE A 25 8.09 -5.95 2.29
N ALA A 26 7.08 -5.65 3.10
CA ALA A 26 7.24 -4.92 4.36
C ALA A 26 6.05 -5.11 5.32
N VAL A 27 6.27 -4.74 6.59
CA VAL A 27 5.23 -4.52 7.62
C VAL A 27 5.49 -3.18 8.29
N ARG A 28 4.43 -2.42 8.59
CA ARG A 28 4.47 -1.19 9.36
C ARG A 28 3.46 -1.18 10.49
N LYS A 29 3.79 -0.54 11.61
CA LYS A 29 2.88 -0.47 12.78
C LYS A 29 1.83 0.61 12.63
N ASP A 30 2.15 1.68 11.90
CA ASP A 30 1.28 2.82 11.69
C ASP A 30 0.67 2.78 10.28
N PRO A 31 -0.65 2.99 10.13
CA PRO A 31 -1.32 2.96 8.83
C PRO A 31 -0.84 4.08 7.90
N ALA A 32 -0.54 5.28 8.41
CA ALA A 32 -0.06 6.39 7.58
C ALA A 32 1.35 6.12 7.07
N ASP A 33 2.22 5.52 7.89
CA ASP A 33 3.54 5.07 7.46
C ASP A 33 3.46 3.96 6.40
N ALA A 34 2.52 3.01 6.54
CA ALA A 34 2.28 1.97 5.54
C ALA A 34 1.89 2.55 4.18
N ILE A 35 0.99 3.55 4.17
CA ILE A 35 0.57 4.27 2.96
C ILE A 35 1.75 5.04 2.36
N ALA A 36 2.50 5.77 3.18
CA ALA A 36 3.65 6.53 2.71
C ALA A 36 4.71 5.61 2.08
N PHE A 37 4.96 4.45 2.70
CA PHE A 37 5.86 3.43 2.16
C PHE A 37 5.38 2.91 0.81
N ALA A 38 4.13 2.48 0.69
CA ALA A 38 3.59 1.94 -0.55
C ALA A 38 3.65 2.98 -1.69
N ASN A 39 3.25 4.22 -1.44
CA ASN A 39 3.31 5.30 -2.43
C ASN A 39 4.75 5.59 -2.88
N PHE A 40 5.70 5.67 -1.94
CA PHE A 40 7.10 5.93 -2.28
C PHE A 40 7.67 4.89 -3.24
N PHE A 41 7.38 3.61 -3.01
CA PHE A 41 7.85 2.54 -3.90
C PHE A 41 7.09 2.54 -5.22
N ALA A 42 5.78 2.75 -5.20
CA ALA A 42 4.97 2.84 -6.42
C ALA A 42 5.42 3.97 -7.35
N ASP A 43 5.73 5.15 -6.79
CA ASP A 43 6.25 6.29 -7.55
C ASP A 43 7.61 5.99 -8.19
N ARG A 44 8.52 5.39 -7.41
CA ARG A 44 9.83 4.98 -7.94
C ARG A 44 9.70 3.96 -9.06
N GLU A 45 8.76 3.04 -8.95
CA GLU A 45 8.55 1.99 -9.93
C GLU A 45 7.89 2.52 -11.21
N THR A 46 6.98 3.49 -11.08
CA THR A 46 6.40 4.24 -12.20
C THR A 46 7.49 4.93 -13.01
N LEU A 47 8.45 5.58 -12.33
CA LEU A 47 9.59 6.25 -12.97
C LEU A 47 10.55 5.27 -13.64
N ALA A 48 10.78 4.10 -13.04
CA ALA A 48 11.75 3.12 -13.54
C ALA A 48 11.22 2.28 -14.72
N THR A 49 9.94 1.89 -14.68
CA THR A 49 9.40 0.86 -15.59
C THR A 49 8.48 1.42 -16.67
N ARG A 50 7.99 2.67 -16.53
CA ARG A 50 6.91 3.26 -17.36
C ARG A 50 5.64 2.39 -17.40
N GLN A 51 5.49 1.44 -16.48
CA GLN A 51 4.27 0.66 -16.32
C GLN A 51 3.32 1.39 -15.37
N PRO A 52 2.00 1.24 -15.56
CA PRO A 52 1.04 1.72 -14.59
C PRO A 52 1.23 0.97 -13.26
N VAL A 53 1.29 1.73 -12.18
CA VAL A 53 1.33 1.20 -10.81
C VAL A 53 0.06 1.63 -10.09
N MET A 54 -0.51 0.72 -9.31
CA MET A 54 -1.68 0.96 -8.47
C MET A 54 -1.33 0.69 -7.01
N VAL A 55 -1.80 1.56 -6.12
CA VAL A 55 -1.77 1.32 -4.68
C VAL A 55 -3.20 1.07 -4.23
N SER A 56 -3.43 -0.11 -3.65
CA SER A 56 -4.72 -0.55 -3.14
C SER A 56 -4.62 -0.86 -1.64
N ALA A 57 -5.74 -0.81 -0.94
CA ALA A 57 -5.77 -1.11 0.48
C ALA A 57 -7.08 -1.80 0.87
N ASP A 58 -7.02 -2.60 1.93
CA ASP A 58 -8.19 -3.27 2.47
C ASP A 58 -9.22 -2.30 3.08
N SER A 59 -10.40 -2.84 3.37
CA SER A 59 -11.49 -2.09 3.99
C SER A 59 -11.18 -1.65 5.43
N CYS A 60 -10.20 -2.29 6.09
CA CYS A 60 -9.76 -1.97 7.44
C CYS A 60 -9.01 -0.62 7.44
N LEU A 61 -8.08 -0.44 6.50
CA LEU A 61 -7.33 0.80 6.34
C LEU A 61 -8.27 1.97 6.04
N HIS A 62 -9.25 1.76 5.15
CA HIS A 62 -10.24 2.79 4.83
C HIS A 62 -11.04 3.23 6.05
N ARG A 63 -11.46 2.29 6.91
CA ARG A 63 -12.14 2.59 8.17
C ARG A 63 -11.23 3.38 9.12
N MET A 64 -9.98 2.95 9.28
CA MET A 64 -9.03 3.60 10.18
C MET A 64 -8.73 5.04 9.75
N LEU A 65 -8.55 5.29 8.45
CA LEU A 65 -8.37 6.63 7.91
C LEU A 65 -9.62 7.51 8.11
N GLY A 66 -10.81 6.91 8.02
CA GLY A 66 -12.06 7.60 8.35
C GLY A 66 -12.09 8.07 9.80
N LEU A 67 -11.62 7.24 10.75
CA LEU A 67 -11.53 7.60 12.16
C LEU A 67 -10.47 8.70 12.41
N LEU A 68 -9.30 8.59 11.79
CA LEU A 68 -8.23 9.59 11.91
C LEU A 68 -8.63 10.96 11.37
N ARG A 69 -9.44 11.01 10.30
CA ARG A 69 -9.95 12.28 9.74
C ARG A 69 -11.02 12.94 10.59
N ALA A 70 -11.67 12.19 11.47
CA ALA A 70 -12.76 12.69 12.32
C ALA A 70 -12.29 13.16 13.70
N ALA A 71 -11.02 12.92 14.05
CA ALA A 71 -10.36 13.39 15.27
C ALA A 71 -9.70 14.75 15.06
#